data_AF-A0A963NQ18-F1
#
_entry.id   AF-A0A963NQ18-F1
#
_cell.length_a   1.000
_cell.length_b   1.000
_cell.length_c   1.000
_cell.angle_alpha   90.00
_cell.angle_beta   90.00
_cell.angle_gamma   90.00
#
_symmetry.space_group_name_H-M   'P 1'
#
loop_
_entity.id
_entity.type
_entity.pdbx_description
1 polymer ?
#
loop_
_entity_poly.entity_id
_entity_poly.type
_entity_poly.pdbx_seq_one_letter_code
_entity_poly.pdbx_strand_id
1 'polypeptide(L)'
;GGKLTTYRRLAEEAADMLAPRLGARRGAWTAGVPLPGGDLAGWLGRPPGRPDEDFEDFVRALARQHPEASPAVVRRLARAYGTAAVELLAQPLGGPVAPGVHEAELEHLRTREWALDGDDVLWRRSKLGLHLAPADAQAVRRWMERRARPAQVPDTLPG
;
A
#
# COMPACT_ATOMS: atom_id res chain seq x y z
N GLY A 1 16.15 -1.75 22.93
CA GLY A 1 16.02 -2.72 21.83
C GLY A 1 14.60 -3.28 21.85
N GLY A 2 13.93 -3.36 20.71
CA GLY A 2 12.58 -3.90 20.58
C GLY A 2 12.50 -4.83 19.37
N LYS A 3 12.00 -6.06 19.57
CA LYS A 3 11.76 -7.02 18.47
C LYS A 3 10.48 -6.63 17.73
N LEU A 4 10.37 -6.97 16.44
CA LEU A 4 9.14 -6.77 15.67
C LEU A 4 7.91 -7.40 16.33
N THR A 5 8.06 -8.49 17.07
CA THR A 5 6.94 -9.14 17.77
C THR A 5 6.43 -8.35 18.98
N THR A 6 7.24 -7.45 19.54
CA THR A 6 6.94 -6.69 20.77
C THR A 6 6.62 -5.22 20.50
N TYR A 7 6.68 -4.77 19.25
CA TYR A 7 6.63 -3.34 18.90
C TYR A 7 5.39 -2.63 19.46
N ARG A 8 4.21 -3.25 19.34
CA ARG A 8 2.93 -2.66 19.79
C ARG A 8 2.90 -2.43 21.30
N ARG A 9 3.34 -3.42 22.08
CA ARG A 9 3.40 -3.32 23.55
C ARG A 9 4.40 -2.25 23.99
N LEU A 10 5.58 -2.22 23.36
CA LEU A 10 6.58 -1.19 23.64
C LEU A 10 6.08 0.22 23.29
N ALA A 11 5.30 0.37 22.22
CA ALA A 11 4.68 1.64 21.86
C ALA A 11 3.61 2.07 22.89
N GLU A 12 2.80 1.14 23.40
CA GLU A 12 1.84 1.40 24.48
C GLU A 12 2.56 1.83 25.77
N GLU A 13 3.61 1.11 26.18
CA GLU A 13 4.42 1.48 27.35
C GLU A 13 5.03 2.88 27.23
N ALA A 14 5.58 3.21 26.06
CA ALA A 14 6.11 4.55 25.80
C ALA A 14 5.02 5.63 25.87
N ALA A 15 3.83 5.36 25.34
CA ALA A 15 2.70 6.27 25.42
C ALA A 15 2.22 6.48 26.88
N ASP A 16 2.17 5.41 27.68
CA ASP A 16 1.79 5.47 29.09
C ASP A 16 2.76 6.32 29.92
N MET A 17 4.06 6.27 29.61
CA MET A 17 5.07 7.12 30.25
C MET A 17 4.92 8.61 29.89
N LEU A 18 4.46 8.92 28.67
CA LEU A 18 4.34 10.28 28.17
C LEU A 18 2.99 10.93 28.52
N ALA A 19 1.91 10.15 28.56
CA ALA A 19 0.54 10.65 28.70
C ALA A 19 0.34 11.60 29.91
N PRO A 20 0.85 11.29 31.13
CA PRO A 20 0.70 12.19 32.27
C PRO A 20 1.35 13.56 32.06
N ARG A 21 2.49 13.61 31.36
CA ARG A 21 3.23 14.86 31.09
C ARG A 21 2.55 15.73 30.03
N LEU A 22 1.75 15.11 29.18
CA LEU A 22 0.99 15.78 28.12
C LEU A 22 -0.45 16.10 28.54
N GLY A 23 -0.85 15.78 29.78
CA GLY A 23 -2.22 15.93 30.26
C GLY A 23 -3.23 14.98 29.59
N ALA A 24 -2.75 13.97 28.86
CA ALA A 24 -3.59 12.98 28.19
C ALA A 24 -4.06 11.92 29.18
N ARG A 25 -5.35 11.57 29.11
CA ARG A 25 -6.00 10.59 30.02
C ARG A 25 -6.45 9.31 29.33
N ARG A 26 -6.19 9.18 28.03
CA ARG A 26 -6.63 8.02 27.24
C ARG A 26 -5.71 6.83 27.53
N GLY A 27 -6.30 5.69 27.89
CA GLY A 27 -5.56 4.44 28.07
C GLY A 27 -5.23 3.74 26.74
N ALA A 28 -4.51 2.61 26.84
CA ALA A 28 -4.16 1.77 25.70
C ALA A 28 -5.40 1.31 24.90
N TRP A 29 -5.29 1.36 23.57
CA TRP A 29 -6.41 1.03 22.67
C TRP A 29 -5.98 0.23 21.42
N THR A 30 -4.67 0.09 21.17
CA THR A 30 -4.16 -0.40 19.88
C THR A 30 -4.37 -1.90 19.66
N ALA A 31 -4.61 -2.67 20.73
CA ALA A 31 -4.77 -4.13 20.65
C ALA A 31 -6.00 -4.58 19.85
N GLY A 32 -7.08 -3.78 19.86
CA GLY A 32 -8.35 -4.13 19.24
C GLY A 32 -8.64 -3.41 17.92
N VAL A 33 -7.70 -2.62 17.41
CA VAL A 33 -7.91 -1.84 16.17
C VAL A 33 -7.07 -2.42 15.04
N PRO A 34 -7.69 -2.75 13.89
CA PRO A 34 -6.94 -3.20 12.72
C PRO A 34 -6.00 -2.08 12.24
N LEU A 35 -4.83 -2.48 11.77
CA LEU A 35 -3.94 -1.56 11.05
C LEU A 35 -4.60 -1.12 9.73
N PRO A 36 -4.20 0.03 9.16
CA PRO A 36 -4.65 0.45 7.84
C PRO A 36 -4.55 -0.70 6.81
N GLY A 37 -5.60 -0.88 6.02
CA GLY A 37 -5.71 -1.99 5.06
C GLY A 37 -6.16 -3.34 5.66
N GLY A 38 -6.12 -3.51 6.98
CA GLY A 38 -6.38 -4.80 7.65
C GLY A 38 -7.84 -5.10 7.98
N ASP A 39 -8.75 -4.14 7.84
CA ASP A 39 -10.18 -4.34 8.14
C ASP A 39 -10.95 -4.85 6.92
N LEU A 40 -11.11 -6.17 6.82
CA LEU A 40 -11.83 -6.80 5.71
C LEU A 40 -13.33 -6.95 5.96
N ALA A 41 -13.83 -6.65 7.16
CA ALA A 41 -15.18 -7.07 7.60
C ALA A 41 -16.30 -6.59 6.66
N GLY A 42 -16.18 -5.37 6.14
CA GLY A 42 -17.15 -4.80 5.19
C GLY A 42 -17.25 -5.51 3.83
N TRP A 43 -16.33 -6.42 3.52
CA TRP A 43 -16.21 -7.05 2.21
C TRP A 43 -16.63 -8.52 2.16
N LEU A 44 -16.79 -9.16 3.31
CA LEU A 44 -16.95 -10.62 3.39
C LEU A 44 -18.38 -11.08 3.10
N GLY A 45 -19.38 -10.21 3.29
CA GLY A 45 -20.80 -10.59 3.24
C GLY A 45 -21.23 -11.54 4.37
N ARG A 46 -20.34 -11.78 5.33
CA ARG A 46 -20.52 -12.61 6.54
C ARG A 46 -19.67 -12.05 7.68
N PRO A 47 -19.92 -12.42 8.94
CA PRO A 47 -19.00 -12.10 10.02
C PRO A 47 -17.57 -12.62 9.75
N PRO A 48 -16.52 -11.85 10.11
CA PRO A 48 -15.14 -12.32 10.03
C PRO A 48 -14.96 -13.64 10.80
N GLY A 49 -14.09 -14.50 10.27
CA GLY A 49 -13.84 -15.83 10.79
C GLY A 49 -12.37 -16.18 10.68
N ARG A 50 -12.06 -17.16 9.82
CA ARG A 50 -10.68 -17.59 9.62
C ARG A 50 -9.99 -16.62 8.65
N PRO A 51 -8.82 -16.06 9.00
CA PRO A 51 -8.15 -15.05 8.17
C PRO A 51 -7.93 -15.45 6.71
N ASP A 52 -7.58 -16.71 6.45
CA ASP A 52 -7.36 -17.20 5.08
C ASP A 52 -8.67 -17.24 4.27
N GLU A 53 -9.78 -17.65 4.89
CA GLU A 53 -11.10 -17.69 4.27
C GLU A 53 -11.63 -16.27 4.04
N ASP A 54 -11.45 -15.39 5.02
CA ASP A 54 -11.80 -13.96 4.95
C ASP A 54 -11.01 -13.27 3.82
N PHE A 55 -9.71 -13.56 3.69
CA PHE A 55 -8.89 -13.02 2.61
C PHE A 55 -9.37 -13.48 1.23
N GLU A 56 -9.67 -14.76 1.05
CA GLU A 56 -10.17 -15.26 -0.23
C GLU A 56 -11.58 -14.72 -0.57
N ASP A 57 -12.44 -14.51 0.43
CA ASP A 57 -13.72 -13.81 0.24
C ASP A 57 -13.51 -12.36 -0.21
N PHE A 58 -12.58 -11.64 0.42
CA PHE A 58 -12.21 -10.29 0.02
C PHE A 58 -11.67 -10.23 -1.41
N VAL A 59 -10.73 -11.11 -1.78
CA VAL A 59 -10.18 -11.18 -3.16
C VAL A 59 -11.29 -11.44 -4.18
N ARG A 60 -12.22 -12.35 -3.87
CA ARG A 60 -13.38 -12.61 -4.75
C ARG A 60 -14.28 -11.39 -4.88
N ALA A 61 -14.57 -10.70 -3.77
CA ALA A 61 -15.39 -9.50 -3.79
C ALA A 61 -14.75 -8.38 -4.61
N LEU A 62 -13.45 -8.15 -4.42
CA LEU A 62 -12.68 -7.15 -5.14
C LEU A 62 -12.60 -7.46 -6.64
N ALA A 63 -12.34 -8.72 -7.01
CA ALA A 63 -12.27 -9.13 -8.41
C ALA A 63 -13.61 -8.96 -9.15
N ARG A 64 -14.74 -9.18 -8.45
CA ARG A 64 -16.07 -8.92 -9.03
C ARG A 64 -16.33 -7.45 -9.32
N GLN A 65 -15.74 -6.53 -8.54
CA GLN A 65 -15.90 -5.10 -8.73
C GLN A 65 -14.99 -4.53 -9.83
N HIS A 66 -13.91 -5.26 -10.17
CA HIS A 66 -12.89 -4.82 -11.13
C HIS A 66 -12.64 -5.85 -12.24
N PRO A 67 -13.64 -6.16 -13.08
CA PRO A 67 -13.52 -7.15 -14.16
C PRO A 67 -12.48 -6.77 -15.23
N GLU A 68 -12.11 -5.51 -15.32
CA GLU A 68 -11.06 -4.98 -16.22
C GLU A 68 -9.64 -5.34 -15.77
N ALA A 69 -9.45 -5.63 -14.47
CA ALA A 69 -8.16 -6.02 -13.92
C ALA A 69 -8.00 -7.55 -13.96
N SER A 70 -6.80 -8.03 -14.28
CA SER A 70 -6.57 -9.48 -14.26
C SER A 70 -6.69 -10.03 -12.82
N PRO A 71 -7.25 -11.24 -12.64
CA PRO A 71 -7.39 -11.84 -11.31
C PRO A 71 -6.07 -11.95 -10.53
N ALA A 72 -4.95 -12.13 -11.25
CA ALA A 72 -3.61 -12.16 -10.66
C ALA A 72 -3.20 -10.78 -10.09
N VAL A 73 -3.49 -9.70 -10.81
CA VAL A 73 -3.23 -8.32 -10.34
C VAL A 73 -4.10 -8.02 -9.13
N VAL A 74 -5.40 -8.32 -9.18
CA VAL A 74 -6.31 -8.09 -8.05
C VAL A 74 -5.84 -8.80 -6.80
N ARG A 75 -5.51 -10.10 -6.89
CA ARG A 75 -5.01 -10.87 -5.74
C ARG A 75 -3.70 -10.28 -5.20
N ARG A 76 -2.76 -9.90 -6.08
CA ARG A 76 -1.48 -9.33 -5.67
C ARG A 76 -1.68 -8.02 -4.92
N LEU A 77 -2.52 -7.13 -5.44
CA LEU A 77 -2.82 -5.84 -4.81
C LEU A 77 -3.56 -6.03 -3.48
N ALA A 78 -4.54 -6.93 -3.42
CA ALA A 78 -5.23 -7.28 -2.17
C ALA A 78 -4.26 -7.82 -1.10
N ARG A 79 -3.27 -8.63 -1.50
CA ARG A 79 -2.25 -9.15 -0.58
C ARG A 79 -1.30 -8.07 -0.09
N ALA A 80 -0.94 -7.12 -0.94
CA ALA A 80 0.02 -6.06 -0.63
C ALA A 80 -0.61 -4.93 0.19
N TYR A 81 -1.86 -4.56 -0.11
CA TYR A 81 -2.47 -3.32 0.38
C TYR A 81 -3.78 -3.54 1.17
N GLY A 82 -4.29 -4.78 1.24
CA GLY A 82 -5.56 -5.07 1.91
C GLY A 82 -6.70 -4.20 1.35
N THR A 83 -7.51 -3.59 2.21
CA THR A 83 -8.59 -2.69 1.77
C THR A 83 -8.12 -1.42 1.08
N ALA A 84 -6.86 -1.00 1.21
CA ALA A 84 -6.33 0.12 0.42
C ALA A 84 -6.27 -0.22 -1.09
N ALA A 85 -6.28 -1.50 -1.45
CA ALA A 85 -6.39 -1.94 -2.86
C ALA A 85 -7.71 -1.52 -3.50
N VAL A 86 -8.77 -1.29 -2.71
CA VAL A 86 -10.07 -0.83 -3.21
C VAL A 86 -9.94 0.55 -3.85
N GLU A 87 -9.31 1.49 -3.15
CA GLU A 87 -9.13 2.85 -3.68
C GLU A 87 -8.13 2.90 -4.85
N LEU A 88 -7.15 1.99 -4.83
CA LEU A 88 -6.20 1.84 -5.94
C LEU A 88 -6.92 1.36 -7.21
N LEU A 89 -7.79 0.35 -7.07
CA LEU A 89 -8.53 -0.23 -8.20
C LEU A 89 -9.76 0.57 -8.61
N ALA A 90 -10.27 1.47 -7.77
CA ALA A 90 -11.36 2.38 -8.12
C ALA A 90 -10.98 3.40 -9.22
N GLN A 91 -9.70 3.49 -9.55
CA GLN A 91 -9.17 4.35 -10.61
C GLN A 91 -8.63 3.48 -11.77
N PRO A 92 -8.59 4.00 -13.01
CA PRO A 92 -7.95 3.30 -14.10
C PRO A 92 -6.50 2.94 -13.75
N LEU A 93 -6.12 1.67 -13.95
CA LEU A 93 -4.77 1.18 -13.64
C LEU A 93 -3.66 1.93 -14.42
N GLY A 94 -4.00 2.49 -15.58
CA GLY A 94 -3.04 3.09 -16.50
C GLY A 94 -2.19 2.06 -17.23
N GLY A 95 -1.07 2.49 -17.80
CA GLY A 95 -0.20 1.62 -18.57
C GLY A 95 0.51 0.55 -17.71
N PRO A 96 0.88 -0.60 -18.30
CA PRO A 96 1.80 -1.53 -17.64
C PRO A 96 3.21 -0.91 -17.61
N VAL A 97 3.86 -0.94 -16.44
CA VAL A 97 5.26 -0.50 -16.25
C VAL A 97 6.22 -1.68 -16.18
N ALA A 98 5.77 -2.77 -15.56
CA ALA A 98 6.45 -4.05 -15.44
C ALA A 98 5.38 -5.17 -15.33
N PRO A 99 5.73 -6.46 -15.46
CA PRO A 99 4.76 -7.55 -15.34
C PRO A 99 3.90 -7.46 -14.07
N GLY A 100 2.60 -7.22 -14.27
CA GLY A 100 1.62 -7.09 -13.19
C GLY A 100 1.68 -5.78 -12.39
N VAL A 101 2.56 -4.83 -12.73
CA VAL A 101 2.75 -3.53 -12.07
C VAL A 101 2.29 -2.42 -13.02
N HIS A 102 1.37 -1.58 -12.54
CA HIS A 102 0.75 -0.53 -13.35
C HIS A 102 1.01 0.85 -12.74
N GLU A 103 0.82 1.89 -13.55
CA GLU A 103 1.08 3.28 -13.14
C GLU A 103 0.30 3.70 -11.89
N ALA A 104 -0.97 3.28 -11.78
CA ALA A 104 -1.79 3.59 -10.61
C ALA A 104 -1.20 3.07 -9.29
N GLU A 105 -0.57 1.89 -9.32
CA GLU A 105 0.11 1.36 -8.13
C GLU A 105 1.34 2.19 -7.78
N LEU A 106 2.16 2.56 -8.76
CA LEU A 106 3.35 3.37 -8.50
C LEU A 106 2.98 4.77 -7.99
N GLU A 107 1.89 5.34 -8.51
CA GLU A 107 1.35 6.61 -8.03
C GLU A 107 0.77 6.49 -6.62
N HIS A 108 0.07 5.39 -6.30
CA HIS A 108 -0.37 5.09 -4.93
C HIS A 108 0.83 5.01 -3.98
N LEU A 109 1.87 4.26 -4.34
CA LEU A 109 3.07 4.14 -3.53
C LEU A 109 3.76 5.49 -3.28
N ARG A 110 3.79 6.35 -4.31
CA ARG A 110 4.38 7.70 -4.21
C ARG A 110 3.56 8.64 -3.32
N THR A 111 2.25 8.65 -3.50
CA THR A 111 1.35 9.65 -2.89
C THR A 111 0.82 9.26 -1.53
N ARG A 112 0.71 7.95 -1.24
CA ARG A 112 0.08 7.40 -0.02
C ARG A 112 1.06 6.65 0.89
N GLU A 113 2.15 6.14 0.32
CA GLU A 113 3.15 5.33 1.03
C GLU A 113 4.55 5.97 1.04
N TRP A 114 4.67 7.24 0.62
CA TRP A 114 5.91 8.01 0.62
C TRP A 114 7.09 7.33 -0.09
N ALA A 115 6.84 6.60 -1.18
CA ALA A 115 7.92 6.12 -2.04
C ALA A 115 8.51 7.29 -2.82
N LEU A 116 9.76 7.66 -2.53
CA LEU A 116 10.47 8.78 -3.13
C LEU A 116 11.25 8.36 -4.38
N ASP A 117 11.72 7.11 -4.41
CA ASP A 117 12.47 6.55 -5.54
C ASP A 117 12.03 5.12 -5.90
N GLY A 118 12.66 4.55 -6.93
CA GLY A 118 12.36 3.18 -7.34
C GLY A 118 12.81 2.11 -6.34
N ASP A 119 13.79 2.39 -5.48
CA ASP A 119 14.24 1.42 -4.47
C ASP A 119 13.28 1.39 -3.26
N ASP A 120 12.63 2.51 -2.91
CA ASP A 120 11.48 2.53 -2.00
C ASP A 120 10.40 1.57 -2.46
N VAL A 121 10.03 1.66 -3.74
CA VAL A 121 9.04 0.77 -4.36
C VAL A 121 9.54 -0.67 -4.29
N LEU A 122 10.69 -0.97 -4.87
CA LEU A 122 11.17 -2.33 -5.11
C LEU A 122 11.54 -3.08 -3.83
N TRP A 123 12.07 -2.39 -2.81
CA TRP A 123 12.70 -3.05 -1.68
C TRP A 123 12.09 -2.72 -0.33
N ARG A 124 11.24 -1.70 -0.21
CA ARG A 124 10.60 -1.34 1.06
C ARG A 124 9.10 -1.58 1.02
N ARG A 125 8.38 -0.93 0.09
CA ARG A 125 6.91 -0.94 0.07
C ARG A 125 6.28 -2.19 -0.55
N SER A 126 6.85 -2.68 -1.65
CA SER A 126 6.23 -3.78 -2.41
C SER A 126 7.03 -5.08 -2.38
N LYS A 127 8.35 -5.01 -2.16
CA LYS A 127 9.30 -6.13 -2.34
C LYS A 127 9.31 -6.72 -3.76
N LEU A 128 8.79 -6.00 -4.76
CA LEU A 128 8.80 -6.40 -6.17
C LEU A 128 10.21 -6.69 -6.71
N GLY A 129 11.26 -6.10 -6.12
CA GLY A 129 12.64 -6.40 -6.48
C GLY A 129 13.04 -7.88 -6.27
N LEU A 130 12.30 -8.64 -5.46
CA LEU A 130 12.52 -10.08 -5.28
C LEU A 130 11.93 -10.94 -6.40
N HIS A 131 11.03 -10.37 -7.22
CA HIS A 131 10.23 -11.12 -8.19
C HIS A 131 10.42 -10.63 -9.63
N LEU A 132 10.74 -9.35 -9.82
CA LEU A 132 10.94 -8.75 -11.13
C LEU A 132 12.32 -9.08 -11.69
N ALA A 133 12.39 -9.29 -13.00
CA ALA A 133 13.66 -9.37 -13.70
C ALA A 133 14.40 -8.01 -13.61
N PRO A 134 15.73 -7.99 -13.74
CA PRO A 134 16.50 -6.75 -13.64
C PRO A 134 16.03 -5.63 -14.58
N ALA A 135 15.60 -5.97 -15.80
CA ALA A 135 15.09 -5.02 -16.78
C ALA A 135 13.76 -4.37 -16.34
N ASP A 136 12.88 -5.16 -15.72
CA ASP A 136 11.59 -4.70 -15.20
C ASP A 136 11.75 -3.84 -13.95
N ALA A 137 12.66 -4.22 -13.06
CA ALA A 137 13.04 -3.39 -11.92
C ALA A 137 13.60 -2.03 -12.38
N GLN A 138 14.39 -2.01 -13.45
CA GLN A 138 14.86 -0.75 -14.05
C GLN A 138 13.72 0.06 -14.69
N ALA A 139 12.69 -0.59 -15.25
CA ALA A 139 11.52 0.10 -15.77
C ALA A 139 10.77 0.86 -14.65
N VAL A 140 10.61 0.23 -13.47
CA VAL A 140 10.04 0.88 -12.27
C VAL A 140 10.87 2.08 -11.83
N ARG A 141 12.21 1.94 -11.74
CA ARG A 141 13.10 3.06 -11.39
C ARG A 141 12.95 4.24 -12.35
N ARG A 142 13.01 3.97 -13.66
CA ARG A 142 12.84 5.01 -14.68
C ARG A 142 11.47 5.68 -14.61
N TRP A 143 10.42 4.94 -14.28
CA TRP A 143 9.09 5.52 -14.12
C TRP A 143 9.05 6.50 -12.94
N MET A 144 9.57 6.09 -11.78
CA MET A 144 9.65 6.94 -10.58
C MET A 144 10.49 8.21 -10.83
N GLU A 145 11.65 8.06 -11.48
CA GLU A 145 12.52 9.19 -11.85
C GLU A 145 11.83 10.20 -12.77
N ARG A 146 11.08 9.73 -13.78
CA ARG A 146 10.31 10.61 -14.67
C ARG A 146 9.22 11.35 -13.91
N ARG A 147 8.56 10.69 -12.96
CA ARG A 147 7.46 11.27 -12.17
C ARG A 147 7.94 12.29 -11.14
N ALA A 148 9.16 12.12 -10.61
CA ALA A 148 9.77 13.05 -9.65
C ALA A 148 10.29 14.33 -10.31
N ARG A 149 10.56 14.32 -11.62
CA ARG A 149 11.03 15.50 -12.34
C ARG A 149 9.88 16.52 -12.46
N PRO A 150 10.08 17.80 -12.07
CA PRO A 150 9.07 18.82 -12.29
C PRO A 150 8.77 18.95 -13.79
N ALA A 151 7.50 19.21 -14.14
CA ALA A 151 7.11 19.44 -15.52
C ALA A 151 7.97 20.56 -16.10
N GLN A 152 8.66 20.28 -17.21
CA GLN A 152 9.50 21.26 -17.88
C GLN A 152 8.57 22.31 -18.49
N VAL A 153 8.55 23.51 -17.93
CA VAL A 153 7.80 24.64 -18.51
C VAL A 153 8.47 24.98 -19.84
N PRO A 154 7.75 24.97 -20.98
CA PRO A 154 8.32 25.37 -22.26
C PRO A 154 8.80 26.81 -22.16
N ASP A 155 10.06 27.03 -22.51
CA ASP A 155 10.71 28.34 -22.54
C ASP A 155 10.23 29.10 -23.81
N THR A 156 8.96 29.53 -23.80
CA THR A 156 8.41 30.42 -24.83
C THR A 156 8.16 31.78 -24.21
N LEU A 157 9.17 32.65 -24.26
CA LEU A 157 8.99 34.09 -24.16
C LEU A 157 8.57 34.62 -25.55
N PRO A 158 7.44 35.33 -25.69
CA PRO A 158 7.20 36.14 -26.88
C PRO A 158 8.15 37.35 -26.84
N GLY A 159 8.94 37.51 -27.90
CA GLY A 159 9.75 38.70 -28.15
C GLY A 159 8.94 39.88 -28.67
#